data_AF-U2PXS2-F1
#
_entry.id   AF-U2PXS2-F1
#
_cell.length_a   1.000
_cell.length_b   1.000
_cell.length_c   1.000
_cell.angle_alpha   90.00
_cell.angle_beta   90.00
_cell.angle_gamma   90.00
#
_symmetry.space_group_name_H-M   'P 1'
#
loop_
_entity.id
_entity.type
_entity.pdbx_description
1 polymer ?
#
loop_
_entity_poly.entity_id
_entity_poly.type
_entity_poly.pdbx_seq_one_letter_code
_entity_poly.pdbx_strand_id
1 'polypeptide(L)' 'MKKFKIIIEKHVSEEFEVEAENIEEAFNIAEKKYYSGEFVLEPGNVSYKLMFGETVDRKESIEWIEF' A
#
# COMPACT_ATOMS: atom_id res chain seq x y z
N MET A 1 -29.76 5.42 -16.07
CA MET A 1 -28.35 5.01 -15.90
C MET A 1 -27.74 5.82 -14.78
N LYS A 2 -26.95 5.19 -13.90
CA LYS A 2 -26.18 5.89 -12.86
C LYS A 2 -24.74 6.04 -13.32
N LYS A 3 -24.04 7.06 -12.82
CA LYS A 3 -22.60 7.21 -12.98
C LYS A 3 -21.94 6.76 -11.68
N PHE A 4 -20.77 6.14 -11.81
CA PHE A 4 -20.00 5.61 -10.68
C PHE A 4 -18.61 6.21 -10.67
N LYS A 5 -18.04 6.36 -9.48
CA LYS A 5 -16.62 6.56 -9.24
C LYS A 5 -16.08 5.24 -8.70
N ILE A 6 -15.02 4.75 -9.32
CA ILE A 6 -14.32 3.53 -8.90
C ILE A 6 -12.91 3.94 -8.49
N ILE A 7 -12.47 3.47 -7.33
CA ILE A 7 -11.12 3.66 -6.82
C ILE A 7 -10.47 2.29 -6.72
N ILE A 8 -9.27 2.18 -7.27
CA ILE A 8 -8.43 0.99 -7.15
C ILE A 8 -7.17 1.39 -6.39
N GLU A 9 -6.91 0.72 -5.29
CA GLU A 9 -5.73 0.90 -4.45
C GLU A 9 -4.87 -0.37 -4.50
N LYS A 10 -3.55 -0.18 -4.48
CA LYS A 10 -2.58 -1.27 -4.42
C LYS A 10 -1.62 -1.00 -3.27
N HIS A 11 -1.43 -2.02 -2.43
CA HIS A 11 -0.34 -2.03 -1.47
C HIS A 11 0.86 -2.72 -2.10
N VAL A 12 2.05 -2.13 -1.94
CA VAL A 12 3.32 -2.73 -2.34
C VAL A 12 4.10 -3.03 -1.06
N SER A 13 4.65 -4.23 -0.97
CA SER A 13 5.50 -4.63 0.16
C SER A 13 6.67 -5.46 -0.34
N GLU A 14 7.82 -5.29 0.29
CA GLU A 14 9.04 -6.02 -0.02
C GLU A 14 9.77 -6.36 1.28
N GLU A 15 10.43 -7.52 1.29
CA GLU A 15 11.19 -7.99 2.44
C GLU A 15 12.63 -7.48 2.34
N PHE A 16 13.12 -6.87 3.42
CA PHE A 16 14.50 -6.42 3.54
C PHE A 16 15.12 -6.96 4.82
N GLU A 17 16.33 -7.48 4.71
CA GLU A 17 17.11 -7.92 5.85
C GLU A 17 17.98 -6.77 6.39
N VAL A 18 17.98 -6.60 7.71
CA VAL A 18 18.84 -5.66 8.43
C VAL A 18 19.45 -6.36 9.63
N GLU A 19 20.74 -6.13 9.86
CA GLU A 19 21.43 -6.56 11.08
C GLU A 19 21.36 -5.43 12.11
N ALA A 20 20.89 -5.75 13.33
CA ALA A 20 20.73 -4.80 14.43
C ALA A 20 20.73 -5.52 15.78
N GLU A 21 21.02 -4.81 16.87
CA GLU A 21 21.02 -5.38 18.22
C GLU A 21 19.60 -5.54 18.80
N ASN A 22 18.64 -4.78 18.28
CA ASN A 22 17.24 -4.81 18.69
C ASN A 22 16.30 -4.28 17.59
N ILE A 23 14.99 -4.40 17.82
CA ILE A 23 13.96 -4.03 16.84
C ILE A 23 13.88 -2.53 16.58
N GLU A 24 14.12 -1.68 17.59
CA GLU A 24 14.08 -0.22 17.42
C GLU A 24 15.22 0.26 16.52
N GLU A 25 16.41 -0.29 16.70
CA GLU A 25 17.54 -0.06 15.81
C GLU A 25 17.27 -0.57 14.39
N ALA A 26 16.72 -1.79 14.25
CA ALA A 26 16.35 -2.34 12.94
C ALA A 26 15.37 -1.42 12.18
N PHE A 27 14.36 -0.87 12.86
CA PHE A 27 13.42 0.09 12.29
C PHE A 27 14.11 1.38 11.86
N ASN A 28 14.97 1.95 12.71
CA ASN A 28 15.73 3.16 12.39
C ASN A 28 16.67 2.97 11.19
N ILE A 29 17.29 1.78 11.05
CA ILE A 29 18.13 1.44 9.90
C ILE A 29 17.27 1.34 8.63
N ALA A 30 16.16 0.60 8.68
CA ALA A 30 15.28 0.42 7.54
C ALA A 30 14.71 1.75 7.03
N GLU A 31 14.27 2.63 7.94
CA GLU A 31 13.76 3.96 7.59
C GLU A 31 14.82 4.81 6.88
N LYS A 32 16.05 4.85 7.43
CA LYS A 32 17.16 5.58 6.80
C LYS A 32 17.50 5.04 5.42
N LYS A 33 17.53 3.71 5.26
CA LYS A 33 17.82 3.04 3.97
C LYS A 33 16.71 3.29 2.94
N TYR A 34 15.46 3.39 3.37
CA TYR A 34 14.35 3.75 2.49
C TYR A 34 14.48 5.20 2.00
N TYR A 35 14.68 6.15 2.91
CA TYR A 35 14.82 7.56 2.53
C TYR A 35 16.12 7.88 1.79
N SER A 36 17.17 7.05 1.93
CA SER A 36 18.39 7.17 1.11
C SER A 36 18.24 6.57 -0.29
N GLY A 37 17.17 5.80 -0.54
CA GLY A 37 16.95 5.08 -1.81
C GLY A 37 17.73 3.77 -1.92
N GLU A 38 18.32 3.26 -0.83
CA GLU A 38 18.93 1.92 -0.78
C GLU A 38 17.86 0.83 -0.74
N PHE A 39 16.79 1.04 0.03
CA PHE A 39 15.61 0.17 0.02
C PHE A 39 14.58 0.75 -0.95
N VAL A 40 14.30 -0.01 -2.00
CA VAL A 40 13.36 0.37 -3.07
C VAL A 40 12.22 -0.64 -3.09
N LEU A 41 10.99 -0.16 -2.92
CA LEU A 41 9.80 -0.97 -3.13
C LEU A 41 9.54 -1.09 -4.62
N GLU A 42 9.80 -2.27 -5.19
CA GLU A 42 9.55 -2.48 -6.61
C GLU A 42 8.03 -2.46 -6.88
N PRO A 43 7.54 -1.65 -7.85
CA PRO A 43 6.10 -1.48 -8.11
C PRO A 43 5.39 -2.77 -8.55
N GLY A 44 6.15 -3.83 -8.86
CA GLY A 44 5.64 -5.17 -9.18
C GLY A 44 5.23 -6.00 -7.96
N ASN A 45 5.70 -5.67 -6.76
CA ASN A 45 5.49 -6.45 -5.53
C ASN A 45 4.18 -6.07 -4.82
N VAL A 46 3.06 -6.20 -5.55
CA VAL A 46 1.73 -5.87 -5.02
C VAL A 46 1.24 -6.96 -4.07
N SER A 47 1.11 -6.64 -2.79
CA SER A 47 0.60 -7.57 -1.77
C SER A 47 -0.91 -7.61 -1.68
N TYR A 48 -1.59 -6.47 -1.88
CA TYR A 48 -3.04 -6.37 -1.82
C TYR A 48 -3.58 -5.45 -2.89
N LYS A 49 -4.78 -5.78 -3.39
CA LYS A 49 -5.54 -4.94 -4.31
C LYS A 49 -6.92 -4.69 -3.72
N LEU A 50 -7.24 -3.43 -3.49
CA LEU A 50 -8.52 -3.03 -2.94
C LEU A 50 -9.31 -2.23 -3.96
N MET A 51 -10.62 -2.43 -3.97
CA MET A 51 -11.55 -1.71 -4.83
C MET A 51 -12.67 -1.10 -4.01
N PHE A 52 -12.95 0.17 -4.26
CA PHE A 52 -14.09 0.89 -3.71
C PHE A 52 -14.93 1.46 -4.86
N GLY A 53 -16.24 1.54 -4.65
CA GLY A 53 -17.15 2.11 -5.63
C GLY A 53 -18.25 2.93 -4.97
N GLU A 54 -18.52 4.11 -5.51
CA GLU A 54 -19.68 4.92 -5.13
C GLU A 54 -20.39 5.48 -6.37
N THR A 55 -21.69 5.70 -6.24
CA THR A 55 -22.44 6.52 -7.19
C THR A 55 -21.97 7.98 -7.13
N VAL A 56 -21.99 8.70 -8.26
CA VAL A 56 -21.56 10.11 -8.30
C VAL A 56 -22.39 11.02 -7.40
N ASP A 57 -23.68 10.69 -7.19
CA ASP A 57 -24.57 11.38 -6.26
C ASP A 57 -24.47 10.88 -4.81
N ARG A 58 -23.56 9.93 -4.54
CA ARG A 58 -23.21 9.40 -3.21
C ARG A 58 -24.36 8.74 -2.45
N LYS A 59 -25.36 8.21 -3.17
CA LYS A 59 -26.50 7.52 -2.55
C LYS A 59 -26.27 6.03 -2.31
N GLU A 60 -25.36 5.47 -3.09
CA GLU A 60 -25.01 4.05 -3.07
C GLU A 60 -23.48 3.93 -3.11
N SER A 61 -22.93 3.08 -2.26
CA SER A 61 -21.54 2.68 -2.25
C SER A 61 -21.41 1.19 -1.93
N ILE A 62 -20.26 0.65 -2.33
CA ILE A 62 -19.72 -0.60 -1.79
C ILE A 62 -18.46 -0.22 -1.00
N GLU A 63 -18.32 -0.79 0.19
CA GLU A 63 -17.10 -0.64 0.99
C GLU A 63 -15.89 -1.24 0.26
N TRP A 64 -14.70 -0.94 0.74
CA TRP A 64 -13.46 -1.52 0.20
C TRP A 64 -13.54 -3.05 0.20
N ILE A 65 -13.37 -3.65 -0.98
CA ILE A 65 -13.25 -5.10 -1.15
C ILE A 65 -11.88 -5.45 -1.70
N GLU A 66 -11.33 -6.57 -1.24
CA GLU A 66 -10.18 -7.21 -1.87
C GLU A 66 -10.62 -8.00 -3.12
N PHE A 67 -9.79 -8.02 -4.16
CA PHE A 67 -10.09 -8.71 -5.43
C PHE A 67 -8.86 -9.28 -6.16
#